data_AF-A0A7X6A858-F1
#
_entry.id   AF-A0A7X6A858-F1
#
_cell.length_a   1.000
_cell.length_b   1.000
_cell.length_c   1.000
_cell.angle_alpha   90.00
_cell.angle_beta   90.00
_cell.angle_gamma   90.00
#
_symmetry.space_group_name_H-M   'P 1'
#
loop_
_entity.id
_entity.type
_entity.pdbx_description
1 polymer ?
#
loop_
_entity_poly.entity_id
_entity_poly.type
_entity_poly.pdbx_seq_one_letter_code
_entity_poly.pdbx_strand_id
1 'polypeptide(L)'
;MKRQRWTTIGLIAGLMLAIAPLVVNWSPWSSMLARTFNNLVHIPLFAVITTLLLVLARRSLGGRLSPATQYAAACGTGLFVGFLTELLQLVGPRDADFSDLILNGVGVVLAVTWWCTFDERLDGTPIRRKGGRIVLRIVAIAGFVVSLYPLIPVWEAYRER
;
A
#
# COMPACT_ATOMS: atom_id res chain seq x y z
N MET A 1 -5.11 3.48 30.34
CA MET A 1 -3.72 3.17 29.88
C MET A 1 -3.52 1.75 29.34
N LYS A 2 -3.96 0.66 30.02
CA LYS A 2 -3.74 -0.73 29.55
C LYS A 2 -4.33 -1.03 28.16
N ARG A 3 -5.57 -0.63 27.88
CA ARG A 3 -6.26 -0.88 26.59
C ARG A 3 -5.55 -0.24 25.38
N GLN A 4 -5.03 0.97 25.54
CA GLN A 4 -4.31 1.69 24.48
C GLN A 4 -3.00 0.97 24.12
N ARG A 5 -2.26 0.48 25.13
CA ARG A 5 -1.01 -0.28 24.92
C ARG A 5 -1.26 -1.56 24.11
N TRP A 6 -2.25 -2.36 24.48
CA TRP A 6 -2.59 -3.61 23.75
C TRP A 6 -2.97 -3.36 22.29
N THR A 7 -3.74 -2.31 22.02
CA THR A 7 -4.09 -1.97 20.64
C THR A 7 -2.89 -1.52 19.81
N THR A 8 -1.93 -0.78 20.39
CA THR A 8 -0.69 -0.40 19.68
C THR A 8 0.18 -1.62 19.42
N ILE A 9 0.32 -2.53 20.39
CA ILE A 9 1.01 -3.81 20.21
C ILE A 9 0.35 -4.60 19.08
N GLY A 10 -0.99 -4.69 19.06
CA GLY A 10 -1.73 -5.36 17.99
C GLY A 10 -1.50 -4.73 16.61
N LEU A 11 -1.42 -3.40 16.50
CA LEU A 11 -1.09 -2.72 15.24
C LEU A 11 0.33 -3.02 14.77
N ILE A 12 1.31 -3.01 15.68
CA ILE A 12 2.70 -3.35 15.35
C ILE A 12 2.80 -4.81 14.92
N ALA A 13 2.17 -5.72 15.66
CA ALA A 13 2.12 -7.14 15.29
C ALA A 13 1.44 -7.33 13.92
N GLY A 14 0.33 -6.65 13.66
CA GLY A 14 -0.34 -6.68 12.36
C GLY A 14 0.55 -6.14 11.23
N LEU A 15 1.31 -5.08 11.48
CA LEU A 15 2.27 -4.52 10.51
C LEU A 15 3.41 -5.52 10.23
N MET A 16 3.97 -6.14 11.26
CA MET A 16 4.99 -7.17 11.10
C MET A 16 4.48 -8.38 10.32
N LEU A 17 3.27 -8.85 10.62
CA LEU A 17 2.62 -9.94 9.90
C LEU A 17 2.36 -9.58 8.43
N ALA A 18 2.00 -8.34 8.12
CA ALA A 18 1.82 -7.87 6.75
C ALA A 18 3.15 -7.78 5.98
N ILE A 19 4.25 -7.42 6.63
CA ILE A 19 5.56 -7.32 5.99
C ILE A 19 6.22 -8.70 5.81
N ALA A 20 5.99 -9.64 6.74
CA ALA A 20 6.58 -10.97 6.72
C ALA A 20 6.54 -11.71 5.36
N PRO A 21 5.41 -11.80 4.64
CA PRO A 21 5.35 -12.49 3.35
C PRO A 21 6.16 -11.81 2.23
N LEU A 22 6.56 -10.54 2.39
CA LEU A 22 7.43 -9.85 1.43
C LEU A 22 8.91 -10.20 1.64
N VAL A 23 9.29 -10.59 2.86
CA VAL A 23 10.68 -10.91 3.22
C VAL A 23 10.95 -12.40 3.07
N VAL A 24 9.97 -13.23 3.44
CA VAL A 24 10.08 -14.68 3.31
C VAL A 24 9.69 -15.04 1.87
N ASN A 25 10.66 -15.52 1.08
CA ASN A 25 10.41 -16.01 -0.28
C ASN A 25 9.53 -17.27 -0.25
N TRP A 26 8.23 -17.09 -0.03
CA TRP A 26 7.28 -18.16 0.27
C TRP A 26 6.47 -18.60 -0.95
N SER A 27 7.02 -18.47 -2.16
CA SER A 27 6.36 -19.01 -3.36
C SER A 27 6.94 -20.39 -3.71
N PRO A 28 6.32 -21.49 -3.25
CA PRO A 28 6.70 -22.84 -3.66
C PRO A 28 6.33 -23.14 -5.11
N TRP A 29 5.69 -22.21 -5.81
CA TRP A 29 5.11 -22.42 -7.14
C TRP A 29 5.83 -21.57 -8.20
N SER A 30 6.28 -22.23 -9.27
CA SER A 30 6.95 -21.62 -10.43
C SER A 30 6.00 -21.32 -11.59
N SER A 31 4.69 -21.49 -11.41
CA SER A 31 3.70 -21.31 -12.49
C SER A 31 3.44 -19.82 -12.78
N MET A 32 3.05 -19.51 -14.02
CA MET A 32 2.65 -18.15 -14.43
C MET A 32 1.55 -17.58 -13.54
N LEU A 33 0.56 -18.41 -13.17
CA LEU A 33 -0.52 -18.03 -12.26
C LEU A 33 -0.01 -17.65 -10.86
N ALA A 34 0.98 -18.38 -10.34
CA ALA A 34 1.57 -18.05 -9.04
C ALA A 34 2.31 -16.70 -9.08
N ARG A 35 3.04 -16.43 -10.18
CA ARG A 35 3.69 -15.12 -10.39
C ARG A 35 2.67 -13.99 -10.47
N THR A 36 1.62 -14.15 -11.29
CA THR A 36 0.54 -13.15 -11.38
C THR A 36 -0.13 -12.90 -10.03
N PHE A 37 -0.43 -13.97 -9.29
CA PHE A 37 -1.04 -13.85 -7.97
C PHE A 37 -0.12 -13.13 -6.98
N ASN A 38 1.17 -13.49 -6.94
CA ASN A 38 2.14 -12.80 -6.08
C ASN A 38 2.19 -11.31 -6.42
N ASN A 39 2.28 -10.94 -7.70
CA ASN A 39 2.32 -9.54 -8.13
C ASN A 39 1.03 -8.79 -7.73
N LEU A 40 -0.14 -9.42 -7.88
CA LEU A 40 -1.41 -8.83 -7.46
C LEU A 40 -1.50 -8.58 -5.96
N VAL A 41 -0.86 -9.40 -5.12
CA VAL A 41 -0.90 -9.28 -3.66
C VAL A 41 -0.16 -8.04 -3.16
N HIS A 42 0.83 -7.52 -3.90
CA HIS A 42 1.57 -6.31 -3.49
C HIS A 42 0.62 -5.13 -3.22
N ILE A 43 -0.36 -4.91 -4.09
CA ILE A 43 -1.28 -3.76 -3.99
C ILE A 43 -2.13 -3.79 -2.71
N PRO A 44 -2.96 -4.82 -2.44
CA PRO A 44 -3.76 -4.87 -1.21
C PRO A 44 -2.89 -4.95 0.04
N LEU A 45 -1.73 -5.60 -0.03
CA LEU A 45 -0.83 -5.69 1.11
C LEU A 45 -0.26 -4.32 1.49
N PHE A 46 0.24 -3.56 0.51
CA PHE A 46 0.72 -2.20 0.75
C PHE A 46 -0.39 -1.23 1.14
N ALA A 47 -1.62 -1.46 0.67
CA ALA A 47 -2.79 -0.70 1.14
C ALA A 47 -3.08 -0.96 2.64
N VAL A 48 -2.98 -2.22 3.09
CA VAL A 48 -3.12 -2.60 4.51
C VAL A 48 -1.97 -2.00 5.34
N ILE A 49 -0.72 -2.16 4.90
CA ILE A 49 0.47 -1.59 5.57
C ILE A 49 0.29 -0.08 5.76
N THR A 50 -0.08 0.64 4.69
CA THR A 50 -0.27 2.09 4.71
C THR A 50 -1.41 2.50 5.64
N THR A 51 -2.51 1.72 5.65
CA THR A 51 -3.63 1.94 6.58
C THR A 51 -3.18 1.77 8.03
N LEU A 52 -2.41 0.73 8.35
CA LEU A 52 -1.86 0.50 9.69
C LEU A 52 -0.92 1.65 10.11
N LEU A 53 -0.06 2.11 9.19
CA LEU A 53 0.82 3.26 9.40
C LEU A 53 0.02 4.54 9.67
N LEU A 54 -1.06 4.79 8.94
CA LEU A 54 -1.94 5.94 9.16
C LEU A 54 -2.63 5.88 10.53
N VAL A 55 -3.14 4.71 10.91
CA VAL A 55 -3.75 4.49 12.24
C VAL A 55 -2.72 4.71 13.35
N LEU A 56 -1.49 4.24 13.16
CA LEU A 56 -0.39 4.43 14.10
C LEU A 56 0.00 5.92 14.20
N ALA A 57 0.15 6.61 13.07
CA ALA A 57 0.45 8.04 13.01
C ALA A 57 -0.62 8.86 13.74
N ARG A 58 -1.91 8.59 13.50
CA ARG A 58 -3.02 9.25 14.20
C ARG A 58 -2.98 9.06 15.71
N ARG A 59 -2.55 7.89 16.18
CA ARG A 59 -2.50 7.58 17.62
C ARG A 59 -1.29 8.16 18.31
N SER A 60 -0.13 8.12 17.65
CA SER A 60 1.14 8.56 18.23
C SER A 60 1.37 10.06 18.08
N LEU A 61 0.81 10.65 17.01
CA LEU A 61 1.04 12.05 16.62
C LEU A 61 -0.27 12.87 16.62
N GLY A 62 -1.39 12.26 17.02
CA GLY A 62 -2.69 12.92 17.11
C GLY A 62 -2.64 14.16 17.99
N GLY A 63 -3.06 15.30 17.44
CA GLY A 63 -3.02 16.61 18.10
C GLY A 63 -1.67 17.34 17.99
N ARG A 64 -0.59 16.68 17.58
CA ARG A 64 0.73 17.32 17.34
C ARG A 64 0.93 17.70 15.88
N LEU A 65 0.38 16.93 14.97
CA LEU A 65 0.49 17.14 13.52
C LEU A 65 -0.88 17.34 12.89
N SER A 66 -0.92 18.15 11.82
CA SER A 66 -2.13 18.32 11.01
C SER A 66 -2.57 16.99 10.38
N PRO A 67 -3.87 16.79 10.10
CA PRO A 67 -4.34 15.59 9.42
C PRO A 67 -3.62 15.34 8.08
N ALA A 68 -3.41 16.39 7.28
CA ALA A 68 -2.68 16.29 6.01
C ALA A 68 -1.24 15.79 6.20
N THR A 69 -0.54 16.27 7.24
CA THR A 69 0.82 15.79 7.57
C THR A 69 0.82 14.33 8.01
N GLN A 70 -0.21 13.86 8.72
CA GLN A 70 -0.33 12.45 9.10
C GLN A 70 -0.51 11.54 7.88
N TYR A 71 -1.28 11.98 6.88
CA TYR A 71 -1.38 11.29 5.58
C TYR A 71 -0.06 11.29 4.83
N ALA A 72 0.61 12.44 4.76
CA ALA A 72 1.91 12.55 4.09
C ALA A 72 2.96 11.65 4.75
N ALA A 73 2.98 11.58 6.09
CA ALA A 73 3.84 10.67 6.83
C ALA A 73 3.53 9.20 6.54
N ALA A 74 2.25 8.80 6.60
CA ALA A 74 1.85 7.43 6.29
C ALA A 74 2.18 7.03 4.84
N CYS A 75 1.95 7.93 3.89
CA CYS A 75 2.30 7.75 2.48
C CYS A 75 3.82 7.59 2.31
N GLY A 76 4.60 8.55 2.82
CA GLY A 76 6.05 8.55 2.71
C GLY A 76 6.69 7.32 3.38
N THR A 77 6.22 6.94 4.56
CA THR A 77 6.69 5.71 5.22
C THR A 77 6.26 4.46 4.45
N GLY A 78 5.04 4.40 3.91
CA GLY A 78 4.59 3.27 3.09
C GLY A 78 5.43 3.08 1.82
N LEU A 79 5.71 4.17 1.10
CA LEU A 79 6.60 4.17 -0.07
C LEU A 79 8.02 3.77 0.30
N PHE A 80 8.53 4.28 1.41
CA PHE A 80 9.86 3.94 1.90
C PHE A 80 9.97 2.46 2.28
N VAL A 81 8.95 1.90 2.95
CA VAL A 81 8.88 0.46 3.23
C VAL A 81 8.87 -0.33 1.93
N GLY A 82 8.09 0.08 0.93
CA GLY A 82 8.04 -0.59 -0.39
C GLY A 82 9.39 -0.56 -1.10
N PHE A 83 10.06 0.59 -1.08
CA PHE A 83 11.41 0.70 -1.62
C PHE A 83 12.40 -0.21 -0.89
N LEU A 84 12.36 -0.24 0.44
CA LEU A 84 13.23 -1.10 1.24
C LEU A 84 12.95 -2.59 1.01
N THR A 85 11.70 -3.02 0.87
CA THR A 85 11.39 -4.42 0.62
C THR A 85 11.93 -4.88 -0.73
N GLU A 86 11.81 -4.07 -1.78
CA GLU A 86 12.41 -4.38 -3.08
C GLU A 86 13.94 -4.37 -3.03
N LEU A 87 14.53 -3.42 -2.30
CA LEU A 87 15.98 -3.37 -2.12
C LEU A 87 16.53 -4.61 -1.37
N LEU A 88 15.79 -5.11 -0.39
CA LEU A 88 16.15 -6.35 0.30
C LEU A 88 15.99 -7.57 -0.62
N GLN A 89 14.99 -7.56 -1.51
CA GLN A 89 14.79 -8.62 -2.48
C GLN A 89 15.87 -8.64 -3.56
N LEU A 90 16.46 -7.49 -3.94
CA LEU A 90 17.63 -7.42 -4.83
C LEU A 90 18.84 -8.21 -4.33
N VAL A 91 19.00 -8.33 -3.02
CA VAL A 91 20.10 -9.10 -2.39
C VAL A 91 19.71 -10.56 -2.15
N GLY A 92 18.41 -10.89 -2.32
CA GLY A 92 17.87 -12.22 -2.15
C GLY A 92 17.92 -13.07 -3.43
N PRO A 93 17.43 -14.32 -3.36
CA PRO A 93 17.38 -15.23 -4.50
C PRO A 93 16.24 -14.91 -5.49
N ARG A 94 15.50 -13.81 -5.30
CA ARG A 94 14.42 -13.38 -6.17
C ARG A 94 14.94 -12.28 -7.09
N ASP A 95 14.65 -12.39 -8.38
CA ASP A 95 14.86 -11.28 -9.32
C ASP A 95 13.91 -10.15 -8.93
N ALA A 96 14.45 -9.07 -8.35
CA ALA A 96 13.64 -7.90 -8.04
C ALA A 96 13.18 -7.26 -9.36
N ASP A 97 11.87 -7.07 -9.48
CA ASP A 97 11.27 -6.45 -10.65
C ASP A 97 10.86 -5.01 -10.29
N PHE A 98 11.24 -4.05 -11.13
CA PHE A 98 10.79 -2.67 -10.98
C PHE A 98 9.25 -2.56 -10.97
N SER A 99 8.55 -3.54 -11.57
CA SER A 99 7.10 -3.64 -11.51
C SER A 99 6.58 -3.81 -10.07
N ASP A 100 7.29 -4.54 -9.20
CA ASP A 100 6.89 -4.73 -7.81
C ASP A 100 6.95 -3.41 -7.02
N LEU A 101 7.96 -2.57 -7.26
CA LEU A 101 8.05 -1.22 -6.68
C LEU A 101 6.86 -0.34 -7.08
N ILE A 102 6.44 -0.40 -8.35
CA ILE A 102 5.27 0.33 -8.85
C ILE A 102 4.00 -0.18 -8.15
N LEU A 103 3.81 -1.50 -8.07
CA LEU A 103 2.63 -2.12 -7.45
C LEU A 103 2.53 -1.78 -5.96
N ASN A 104 3.67 -1.77 -5.25
CA ASN A 104 3.76 -1.30 -3.86
C ASN A 104 3.30 0.15 -3.76
N GLY A 105 3.84 1.02 -4.62
CA GLY A 105 3.47 2.44 -4.66
C GLY A 105 1.99 2.68 -4.95
N VAL A 106 1.41 1.93 -5.88
CA VAL A 106 -0.02 1.97 -6.19
C VAL A 106 -0.85 1.59 -4.97
N GLY A 107 -0.48 0.53 -4.25
CA GLY A 107 -1.15 0.13 -3.00
C GLY A 107 -1.15 1.23 -1.95
N VAL A 108 0.00 1.89 -1.74
CA VAL A 108 0.14 3.02 -0.82
C VAL A 108 -0.76 4.19 -1.22
N VAL A 109 -0.69 4.60 -2.49
CA VAL A 109 -1.44 5.75 -3.01
C VAL A 109 -2.95 5.49 -2.97
N LEU A 110 -3.39 4.28 -3.32
CA LEU A 110 -4.80 3.90 -3.26
C LEU A 110 -5.33 3.93 -1.83
N ALA A 111 -4.58 3.43 -0.84
CA ALA A 111 -5.00 3.50 0.56
C ALA A 111 -5.13 4.95 1.05
N VAL A 112 -4.13 5.80 0.78
CA VAL A 112 -4.18 7.21 1.18
C VAL A 112 -5.36 7.93 0.51
N THR A 113 -5.54 7.71 -0.79
CA THR A 113 -6.61 8.33 -1.57
C THR A 113 -7.99 7.90 -1.08
N TRP A 114 -8.15 6.60 -0.78
CA TRP A 114 -9.36 6.03 -0.19
C TRP A 114 -9.70 6.72 1.13
N TRP A 115 -8.76 6.75 2.07
CA TRP A 115 -8.98 7.36 3.38
C TRP A 115 -9.22 8.88 3.29
N CYS A 116 -8.50 9.61 2.43
CA CYS A 116 -8.73 11.03 2.19
C CYS A 116 -10.16 11.33 1.72
N THR A 117 -10.76 10.41 0.96
CA THR A 117 -12.13 10.55 0.45
C THR A 117 -13.18 10.55 1.56
N PHE A 118 -12.96 9.78 2.63
CA PHE A 118 -13.95 9.59 3.71
C PHE A 118 -13.60 10.29 5.03
N ASP A 119 -12.35 10.75 5.22
CA ASP A 119 -11.94 11.43 6.46
C ASP A 119 -12.39 12.89 6.57
N GLU A 120 -13.43 13.15 7.37
CA GLU A 120 -13.99 14.48 7.64
C GLU A 120 -12.98 15.46 8.26
N ARG A 121 -11.90 14.97 8.88
CA ARG A 121 -10.85 15.83 9.45
C ARG A 121 -10.10 16.64 8.38
N LEU A 122 -10.27 16.28 7.11
CA LEU A 122 -9.71 17.03 5.98
C LEU A 122 -10.66 18.11 5.45
N ASP A 123 -11.86 18.26 6.00
CA ASP A 123 -12.79 19.29 5.52
C ASP A 123 -12.20 20.69 5.72
N GLY A 124 -12.39 21.54 4.71
CA GLY A 124 -11.74 22.85 4.63
C GLY A 124 -10.31 22.85 4.06
N THR A 125 -9.63 21.70 4.02
CA THR A 125 -8.28 21.60 3.42
C THR A 125 -8.34 21.63 1.89
N PRO A 126 -7.24 22.01 1.19
CA PRO A 126 -7.18 21.98 -0.29
C PRO A 126 -7.52 20.62 -0.90
N ILE A 127 -7.22 19.52 -0.19
CA ILE A 127 -7.49 18.14 -0.61
C ILE A 127 -9.00 17.89 -0.76
N ARG A 128 -9.82 18.44 0.14
CA ARG A 128 -11.29 18.26 0.13
C ARG A 128 -12.04 19.30 -0.69
N ARG A 129 -11.36 20.34 -1.21
CA ARG A 129 -11.96 21.31 -2.17
C ARG A 129 -12.28 20.62 -3.50
N LYS A 130 -13.15 21.23 -4.31
CA LYS A 130 -13.62 20.66 -5.60
C LYS A 130 -12.46 20.16 -6.48
N GLY A 131 -11.39 20.96 -6.62
CA GLY A 131 -10.19 20.57 -7.37
C GLY A 131 -9.46 19.37 -6.77
N GLY A 132 -9.24 19.36 -5.45
CA GLY A 132 -8.58 18.25 -4.76
C GLY A 132 -9.37 16.93 -4.86
N ARG A 133 -10.71 16.98 -4.77
CA ARG A 133 -11.56 15.80 -4.95
C ARG A 133 -11.46 15.20 -6.36
N ILE A 134 -11.34 16.04 -7.39
CA ILE A 134 -11.15 15.58 -8.77
C ILE A 134 -9.80 14.89 -8.89
N VAL A 135 -8.73 15.49 -8.35
CA VAL A 135 -7.39 14.88 -8.34
C VAL A 135 -7.41 13.53 -7.64
N LEU A 136 -8.02 13.42 -6.45
CA LEU A 136 -8.15 12.14 -5.74
C LEU A 136 -8.85 11.08 -6.60
N ARG A 137 -9.93 11.43 -7.30
CA ARG A 137 -10.64 10.50 -8.20
C ARG A 137 -9.78 10.06 -9.37
N ILE A 138 -9.08 10.99 -10.01
CA ILE A 138 -8.16 10.69 -11.12
C ILE A 138 -7.07 9.73 -10.65
N VAL A 139 -6.47 10.01 -9.49
CA VAL A 139 -5.43 9.17 -8.88
C VAL A 139 -5.99 7.79 -8.53
N ALA A 140 -7.19 7.71 -7.96
CA ALA A 140 -7.84 6.43 -7.65
C ALA A 140 -8.11 5.60 -8.91
N ILE A 141 -8.64 6.23 -9.98
CA ILE A 141 -8.91 5.57 -11.25
C ILE A 141 -7.61 5.11 -11.90
N ALA A 142 -6.59 5.96 -11.96
CA ALA A 142 -5.30 5.62 -12.52
C ALA A 142 -4.64 4.46 -11.76
N GLY A 143 -4.64 4.52 -10.42
CA GLY A 143 -4.14 3.43 -9.58
C GLY A 143 -4.91 2.12 -9.78
N PHE A 144 -6.24 2.20 -9.93
CA PHE A 144 -7.07 1.03 -10.25
C PHE A 144 -6.70 0.45 -11.63
N VAL A 145 -6.54 1.27 -12.66
CA VAL A 145 -6.14 0.80 -14.00
C VAL A 145 -4.76 0.12 -13.94
N VAL A 146 -3.78 0.74 -13.28
CA VAL A 146 -2.45 0.14 -13.11
C VAL A 146 -2.53 -1.17 -12.31
N SER A 147 -3.46 -1.28 -11.36
CA SER A 147 -3.64 -2.52 -10.58
C SER A 147 -4.04 -3.73 -11.40
N LEU A 148 -4.57 -3.52 -12.61
CA LEU A 148 -4.94 -4.58 -13.54
C LEU A 148 -3.76 -5.08 -14.38
N TYR A 149 -2.61 -4.39 -14.36
CA TYR A 149 -1.44 -4.74 -15.17
C TYR A 149 -1.00 -6.21 -15.02
N PRO A 150 -0.92 -6.81 -13.80
CA PRO A 150 -0.49 -8.20 -13.66
C PRO A 150 -1.41 -9.23 -14.35
N LEU A 151 -2.62 -8.83 -14.76
CA LEU A 151 -3.58 -9.70 -15.45
C LEU A 151 -3.32 -9.84 -16.96
N ILE A 152 -2.48 -8.97 -17.54
CA ILE A 152 -2.20 -8.97 -18.99
C ILE A 152 -1.66 -10.33 -19.47
N PRO A 153 -0.64 -10.95 -18.83
CA PRO A 153 -0.11 -12.24 -19.29
C PRO A 153 -1.14 -13.38 -19.22
N VAL A 154 -2.06 -13.32 -18.24
CA VAL A 154 -3.15 -14.30 -18.10
C VAL A 154 -4.15 -14.16 -19.25
N TRP A 155 -4.48 -12.92 -19.61
CA TRP A 155 -5.36 -12.63 -20.74
C TRP A 155 -4.75 -13.11 -22.07
N GLU A 156 -3.46 -12.84 -22.30
CA GLU A 156 -2.75 -13.28 -23.50
C GLU A 156 -2.73 -14.81 -23.62
N ALA A 157 -2.38 -15.52 -22.55
CA ALA A 157 -2.38 -16.98 -22.53
C ALA A 157 -3.78 -17.60 -22.71
N TYR A 158 -4.85 -16.88 -22.37
CA TYR A 158 -6.21 -17.32 -22.65
C TYR A 158 -6.58 -17.13 -24.12
N ARG A 159 -6.15 -16.02 -24.74
CA ARG A 159 -6.44 -15.70 -26.15
C ARG A 159 -5.76 -16.64 -27.15
N GLU A 160 -4.62 -17.21 -26.79
CA GLU A 160 -3.86 -18.13 -27.65
C GLU A 160 -4.38 -19.58 -27.64
N ARG A 161 -5.46 -19.87 -26.90
CA ARG A 161 -6.14 -21.18 -26.87
C ARG A 161 -7.37 -21.20 -27.75
#